data_AF-A0A1K1NLN4-F1
#
_entry.id   AF-A0A1K1NLN4-F1
#
_cell.length_a   1.000
_cell.length_b   1.000
_cell.length_c   1.000
_cell.angle_alpha   90.00
_cell.angle_beta   90.00
_cell.angle_gamma   90.00
#
_symmetry.space_group_name_H-M   'P 1'
#
loop_
_entity.id
_entity.type
_entity.pdbx_description
1 polymer ?
#
loop_
_entity_poly.entity_id
_entity_poly.type
_entity_poly.pdbx_seq_one_letter_code
_entity_poly.pdbx_strand_id
1 'polypeptide(L)'
;MFYRPNYSILTMKQLFLVAAAFAAMTATAQVTEDFKPASTNQEGKQYPMVNSQRMVRAQLKAPEATSVKLDIGGVKYDMKKDAEGVWTGESAPQDEGFHYYQLEVDGASVPDPGSKYYYGASRWGSGIDIPAADEDFYTVKNVPQGSINEIYYYSTVTQSMRHGYVYLPAEYYTNPTKKFPVLYLQHGMGENETGWSAQGKTGIIMDNLIAAGKAVPFIIYMDNGLNARRPGDPQGGFGGFGGPRPQGGPQGQRPQGMPQGQRPQGPRPQGQRPQGAPGQRGPRPGMGGAGFAQMARRMGGAFEEVLMKDIIPMVEKNYRVIADTEHRAMAGLSMGGMQTHGITLNNPTKFAYVGIFSGGTISPDELTDAKDFKATNKVLFMSCGGKENMGVDEAAKALKEIGINAHSYVSPETAHEWQTWRRSLYQFAQLIFKK
;
A
#
# COMPACT_ATOMS: atom_id res chain seq x y z
N MET A 1 -45.50 61.16 -32.68
CA MET A 1 -46.56 60.13 -32.63
C MET A 1 -45.95 58.91 -31.96
N PHE A 2 -46.43 58.55 -30.76
CA PHE A 2 -45.82 57.56 -29.87
C PHE A 2 -46.01 56.12 -30.39
N TYR A 3 -44.94 55.32 -30.40
CA TYR A 3 -45.04 53.87 -30.58
C TYR A 3 -44.85 53.21 -29.20
N ARG A 4 -45.92 52.63 -28.66
CA ARG A 4 -45.87 51.78 -27.45
C ARG A 4 -45.65 50.32 -27.88
N PRO A 5 -44.72 49.57 -27.27
CA PRO A 5 -44.68 48.12 -27.44
C PRO A 5 -45.76 47.46 -26.56
N ASN A 6 -46.52 46.54 -27.16
CA ASN A 6 -47.41 45.63 -26.46
C ASN A 6 -46.57 44.58 -25.71
N TYR A 7 -46.66 44.56 -24.38
CA TYR A 7 -46.24 43.41 -23.59
C TYR A 7 -47.35 42.36 -23.61
N SER A 8 -47.10 41.23 -24.26
CA SER A 8 -47.97 40.05 -24.18
C SER A 8 -47.85 39.44 -22.79
N ILE A 9 -49.00 39.29 -22.13
CA ILE A 9 -49.16 38.69 -20.81
C ILE A 9 -48.77 37.22 -20.91
N LEU A 10 -47.64 36.86 -20.31
CA LEU A 10 -47.27 35.46 -20.11
C LEU A 10 -48.33 34.80 -19.23
N THR A 11 -49.09 33.87 -19.80
CA THR A 11 -50.16 33.13 -19.12
C THR A 11 -49.61 32.29 -17.96
N MET A 12 -50.34 32.30 -16.85
CA MET A 12 -50.11 31.61 -15.56
C MET A 12 -49.76 30.11 -15.61
N LYS A 13 -49.81 29.46 -16.80
CA LYS A 13 -49.43 28.05 -17.01
C LYS A 13 -47.94 27.81 -17.16
N GLN A 14 -47.13 28.82 -17.52
CA GLN A 14 -45.66 28.67 -17.59
C GLN A 14 -44.95 28.83 -16.24
N LEU A 15 -45.60 29.45 -15.25
CA LEU A 15 -45.03 29.54 -13.89
C LEU A 15 -45.08 28.21 -13.12
N PHE A 16 -46.01 27.31 -13.43
CA PHE A 16 -46.10 26.00 -12.79
C PHE A 16 -45.08 24.96 -13.34
N LEU A 17 -44.61 25.13 -14.57
CA LEU A 17 -43.60 24.24 -15.16
C LEU A 17 -42.16 24.62 -14.75
N VAL A 18 -41.91 25.87 -14.36
CA VAL A 18 -40.61 26.30 -13.81
C VAL A 18 -40.49 25.98 -12.31
N ALA A 19 -41.61 25.92 -11.58
CA ALA A 19 -41.61 25.49 -10.17
C ALA A 19 -41.43 23.97 -9.99
N ALA A 20 -41.82 23.14 -10.98
CA ALA A 20 -41.60 21.68 -10.93
C ALA A 20 -40.16 21.25 -11.29
N ALA A 21 -39.37 22.13 -11.92
CA ALA A 21 -38.00 21.84 -12.33
C ALA A 21 -36.94 22.19 -11.26
N PHE A 22 -37.33 22.91 -10.19
CA PHE A 22 -36.43 23.28 -9.08
C PHE A 22 -36.58 22.40 -7.83
N ALA A 23 -37.39 21.35 -7.91
CA ALA A 23 -37.51 20.32 -6.88
C ALA A 23 -36.87 18.99 -7.32
N ALA A 24 -35.73 19.05 -8.01
CA ALA A 24 -34.77 17.95 -7.94
C ALA A 24 -34.08 18.06 -6.56
N MET A 25 -34.84 17.75 -5.51
CA MET A 25 -34.27 17.44 -4.21
C MET A 25 -33.18 16.41 -4.47
N THR A 26 -31.97 16.72 -4.02
CA THR A 26 -30.93 15.73 -3.76
C THR A 26 -31.53 14.69 -2.83
N ALA A 27 -32.12 13.64 -3.39
CA ALA A 27 -32.48 12.46 -2.64
C ALA A 27 -31.15 11.89 -2.16
N THR A 28 -30.77 12.20 -0.92
CA THR A 28 -29.73 11.44 -0.24
C THR A 28 -30.21 10.00 -0.27
N ALA A 29 -29.51 9.15 -1.01
CA ALA A 29 -29.85 7.73 -1.09
C ALA A 29 -30.03 7.21 0.34
N GLN A 30 -31.21 6.64 0.60
CA GLN A 30 -31.54 6.16 1.94
C GLN A 30 -30.57 5.04 2.34
N VAL A 31 -30.07 5.12 3.58
CA VAL A 31 -29.20 4.07 4.15
C VAL A 31 -29.99 2.77 4.28
N THR A 32 -29.41 1.69 3.79
CA THR A 32 -29.97 0.34 3.92
C THR A 32 -29.55 -0.24 5.27
N GLU A 33 -30.52 -0.63 6.09
CA GLU A 33 -30.33 -1.10 7.47
C GLU A 33 -29.94 -2.59 7.57
N ASP A 34 -29.25 -3.13 6.57
CA ASP A 34 -28.79 -4.53 6.53
C ASP A 34 -27.35 -4.71 7.04
N PHE A 35 -26.95 -3.85 7.98
CA PHE A 35 -25.64 -3.89 8.64
C PHE A 35 -25.39 -5.23 9.33
N LYS A 36 -24.17 -5.75 9.15
CA LYS A 36 -23.67 -6.97 9.80
C LYS A 36 -22.33 -6.72 10.46
N PRO A 37 -22.01 -7.38 11.59
CA PRO A 37 -20.70 -7.32 12.21
C PRO A 37 -19.58 -7.60 11.19
N ALA A 38 -18.53 -6.77 11.20
CA ALA A 38 -17.41 -6.97 10.29
C ALA A 38 -16.60 -8.23 10.66
N SER A 39 -15.99 -8.87 9.66
CA SER A 39 -15.13 -10.05 9.86
C SER A 39 -13.85 -9.76 10.66
N THR A 40 -13.50 -8.47 10.78
CA THR A 40 -12.37 -7.96 11.55
C THR A 40 -12.73 -7.59 12.99
N ASN A 41 -13.95 -7.85 13.46
CA ASN A 41 -14.32 -7.60 14.85
C ASN A 41 -13.51 -8.49 15.81
N GLN A 42 -13.27 -7.99 17.03
CA GLN A 42 -12.82 -8.85 18.13
C GLN A 42 -13.92 -9.82 18.53
N GLU A 43 -13.53 -10.92 19.18
CA GLU A 43 -14.47 -11.93 19.64
C GLU A 43 -15.58 -11.32 20.52
N GLY A 44 -16.83 -11.65 20.21
CA GLY A 44 -18.02 -11.15 20.92
C GLY A 44 -18.43 -9.70 20.60
N LYS A 45 -17.67 -8.95 19.79
CA LYS A 45 -18.02 -7.55 19.44
C LYS A 45 -18.95 -7.49 18.23
N GLN A 46 -20.06 -6.75 18.38
CA GLN A 46 -21.04 -6.56 17.31
C GLN A 46 -20.69 -5.41 16.36
N TYR A 47 -19.88 -4.44 16.83
CA TYR A 47 -19.41 -3.29 16.05
C TYR A 47 -17.87 -3.32 15.89
N PRO A 48 -17.33 -2.76 14.80
CA PRO A 48 -18.04 -2.09 13.70
C PRO A 48 -18.88 -3.06 12.83
N MET A 49 -19.77 -2.49 12.02
CA MET A 49 -20.61 -3.20 11.07
C MET A 49 -20.45 -2.66 9.66
N VAL A 50 -20.77 -3.48 8.66
CA VAL A 50 -20.80 -3.12 7.24
C VAL A 50 -22.15 -3.51 6.64
N ASN A 51 -22.73 -2.67 5.78
CA ASN A 51 -23.99 -2.94 5.08
C ASN A 51 -23.77 -3.28 3.58
N SER A 52 -24.83 -3.64 2.84
CA SER A 52 -24.72 -3.97 1.41
C SER A 52 -24.35 -2.78 0.51
N GLN A 53 -24.51 -1.55 1.01
CA GLN A 53 -24.05 -0.33 0.36
C GLN A 53 -22.57 -0.03 0.67
N ARG A 54 -21.84 -0.93 1.35
CA ARG A 54 -20.45 -0.76 1.78
C ARG A 54 -20.22 0.40 2.76
N MET A 55 -21.27 0.83 3.44
CA MET A 55 -21.15 1.81 4.53
C MET A 55 -20.68 1.11 5.80
N VAL A 56 -19.86 1.80 6.60
CA VAL A 56 -19.38 1.33 7.90
C VAL A 56 -20.14 2.03 9.01
N ARG A 57 -20.65 1.27 9.97
CA ARG A 57 -21.26 1.78 11.20
C ARG A 57 -20.34 1.45 12.39
N ALA A 58 -19.82 2.47 13.05
CA ALA A 58 -19.01 2.35 14.25
C ALA A 58 -19.82 2.71 15.50
N GLN A 59 -19.45 2.13 16.65
CA GLN A 59 -20.10 2.42 17.92
C GLN A 59 -19.08 2.46 19.07
N LEU A 60 -19.23 3.42 19.99
CA LEU A 60 -18.38 3.57 21.17
C LEU A 60 -19.18 4.08 22.38
N LYS A 61 -19.12 3.38 23.51
CA LYS A 61 -19.66 3.91 24.78
C LYS A 61 -18.65 4.88 25.40
N ALA A 62 -18.99 6.17 25.39
CA ALA A 62 -18.18 7.24 25.97
C ALA A 62 -19.10 8.31 26.58
N PRO A 63 -19.67 8.06 27.78
CA PRO A 63 -20.71 8.91 28.37
C PRO A 63 -20.24 10.31 28.76
N GLU A 64 -18.94 10.52 28.97
CA GLU A 64 -18.37 11.83 29.29
C GLU A 64 -17.80 12.55 28.08
N ALA A 65 -17.67 11.87 26.94
CA ALA A 65 -17.15 12.49 25.73
C ALA A 65 -18.11 13.58 25.23
N THR A 66 -17.53 14.60 24.59
CA THR A 66 -18.25 15.74 24.01
C THR A 66 -18.27 15.70 22.48
N SER A 67 -17.29 15.04 21.86
CA SER A 67 -17.21 14.81 20.42
C SER A 67 -16.60 13.44 20.16
N VAL A 68 -17.27 12.64 19.34
CA VAL A 68 -16.70 11.40 18.80
C VAL A 68 -16.86 11.39 17.28
N LYS A 69 -15.81 11.01 16.55
CA LYS A 69 -15.83 10.88 15.08
C LYS A 69 -15.27 9.53 14.63
N LEU A 70 -15.84 8.99 13.56
CA LEU A 70 -15.28 7.89 12.79
C LEU A 70 -14.36 8.46 11.70
N ASP A 71 -13.08 8.08 11.68
CA ASP A 71 -12.08 8.52 10.69
C ASP A 71 -11.71 7.34 9.78
N ILE A 72 -12.30 7.30 8.59
CA ILE A 72 -12.14 6.22 7.59
C ILE A 72 -12.17 6.81 6.18
N GLY A 73 -11.40 6.24 5.24
CA GLY A 73 -11.37 6.70 3.85
C GLY A 73 -10.87 8.15 3.69
N GLY A 74 -10.13 8.67 4.68
CA GLY A 74 -9.67 10.06 4.72
C GLY A 74 -10.75 11.09 5.08
N VAL A 75 -11.92 10.63 5.58
CA VAL A 75 -13.04 11.49 5.99
C VAL A 75 -13.39 11.22 7.44
N LYS A 76 -13.66 12.29 8.19
CA LYS A 76 -14.15 12.23 9.58
C LYS A 76 -15.65 12.43 9.60
N TYR A 77 -16.37 11.43 10.09
CA TYR A 77 -17.82 11.41 10.22
C TYR A 77 -18.21 11.63 11.69
N ASP A 78 -18.96 12.69 11.98
CA ASP A 78 -19.45 12.95 13.33
C ASP A 78 -20.40 11.83 13.78
N MET A 79 -20.14 11.29 14.97
CA MET A 79 -20.99 10.29 15.60
C MET A 79 -22.03 10.98 16.48
N LYS A 80 -23.18 10.34 16.69
CA LYS A 80 -24.28 10.84 17.52
C LYS A 80 -24.34 10.07 18.83
N LYS A 81 -24.39 10.78 19.95
CA LYS A 81 -24.54 10.23 21.30
C LYS A 81 -26.02 10.02 21.62
N ASP A 82 -26.37 8.85 22.15
CA ASP A 82 -27.69 8.57 22.71
C ASP A 82 -27.77 8.90 24.21
N ALA A 83 -28.93 8.61 24.82
CA ALA A 83 -29.19 8.90 26.24
C ALA A 83 -28.33 8.06 27.19
N GLU A 84 -27.87 6.89 26.74
CA GLU A 84 -27.04 5.94 27.47
C GLU A 84 -25.53 6.26 27.34
N GLY A 85 -25.19 7.32 26.60
CA GLY A 85 -23.83 7.77 26.38
C GLY A 85 -23.07 6.94 25.33
N VAL A 86 -23.80 6.24 24.46
CA VAL A 86 -23.26 5.47 23.34
C VAL A 86 -23.26 6.34 22.09
N TRP A 87 -22.10 6.44 21.46
CA TRP A 87 -21.90 7.15 20.20
C TRP A 87 -22.03 6.17 19.05
N THR A 88 -22.85 6.50 18.05
CA THR A 88 -22.98 5.74 16.79
C THR A 88 -22.80 6.67 15.59
N GLY A 89 -22.01 6.27 14.61
CA GLY A 89 -21.89 7.02 13.36
C GLY A 89 -21.56 6.14 12.17
N GLU A 90 -21.82 6.67 10.98
CA GLU A 90 -21.80 5.95 9.72
C GLU A 90 -20.95 6.69 8.69
N SER A 91 -20.16 5.93 7.93
CA SER A 91 -19.39 6.46 6.80
C SER A 91 -20.24 6.57 5.54
N ALA A 92 -19.75 7.27 4.52
CA ALA A 92 -20.20 7.04 3.14
C ALA A 92 -19.82 5.61 2.67
N PRO A 93 -20.35 5.12 1.54
CA PRO A 93 -19.87 3.88 0.92
C PRO A 93 -18.34 3.86 0.77
N GLN A 94 -17.71 2.78 1.20
CA GLN A 94 -16.27 2.55 1.04
C GLN A 94 -16.00 1.70 -0.22
N ASP A 95 -14.74 1.65 -0.61
CA ASP A 95 -14.27 0.70 -1.62
C ASP A 95 -14.31 -0.73 -1.07
N GLU A 96 -14.16 -1.71 -1.94
CA GLU A 96 -14.10 -3.10 -1.51
C GLU A 96 -12.75 -3.41 -0.83
N GLY A 97 -12.80 -4.32 0.16
CA GLY A 97 -11.63 -4.83 0.85
C GLY A 97 -11.25 -4.02 2.08
N PHE A 98 -9.95 -3.95 2.36
CA PHE A 98 -9.45 -3.54 3.67
C PHE A 98 -9.11 -2.06 3.76
N HIS A 99 -9.60 -1.42 4.84
CA HIS A 99 -9.29 -0.03 5.18
C HIS A 99 -8.74 0.06 6.61
N TYR A 100 -7.66 0.82 6.79
CA TYR A 100 -7.28 1.31 8.12
C TYR A 100 -8.27 2.40 8.54
N TYR A 101 -8.62 2.43 9.83
CA TYR A 101 -9.46 3.48 10.38
C TYR A 101 -9.11 3.76 11.85
N GLN A 102 -9.72 4.80 12.41
CA GLN A 102 -9.60 5.12 13.85
C GLN A 102 -10.85 5.88 14.32
N LEU A 103 -10.98 6.02 15.64
CA LEU A 103 -11.94 6.93 16.26
C LEU A 103 -11.21 8.18 16.74
N GLU A 104 -11.88 9.32 16.70
CA GLU A 104 -11.43 10.54 17.36
C GLU A 104 -12.37 10.86 18.52
N VAL A 105 -11.88 10.80 19.76
CA VAL A 105 -12.65 11.08 20.98
C VAL A 105 -12.08 12.35 21.61
N ASP A 106 -12.86 13.43 21.61
CA ASP A 106 -12.44 14.75 22.12
C ASP A 106 -11.06 15.22 21.60
N GLY A 107 -10.80 14.93 20.31
CA GLY A 107 -9.54 15.25 19.63
C GLY A 107 -8.42 14.20 19.77
N ALA A 108 -8.60 13.17 20.59
CA ALA A 108 -7.65 12.05 20.70
C ALA A 108 -7.95 10.97 19.66
N SER A 109 -6.95 10.64 18.82
CA SER A 109 -7.04 9.51 17.88
C SER A 109 -6.76 8.19 18.60
N VAL A 110 -7.74 7.29 18.60
CA VAL A 110 -7.67 6.00 19.28
C VAL A 110 -8.12 4.87 18.35
N PRO A 111 -7.55 3.65 18.48
CA PRO A 111 -8.13 2.48 17.84
C PRO A 111 -9.55 2.22 18.35
N ASP A 112 -10.41 1.70 17.49
CA ASP A 112 -11.73 1.19 17.84
C ASP A 112 -11.60 -0.11 18.65
N PRO A 113 -12.06 -0.13 19.92
CA PRO A 113 -11.98 -1.30 20.79
C PRO A 113 -12.88 -2.48 20.36
N GLY A 114 -13.74 -2.29 19.35
CA GLY A 114 -14.55 -3.33 18.73
C GLY A 114 -13.81 -4.15 17.67
N SER A 115 -12.71 -3.62 17.12
CA SER A 115 -11.98 -4.19 15.98
C SER A 115 -10.67 -4.89 16.38
N LYS A 116 -10.22 -5.85 15.55
CA LYS A 116 -8.85 -6.34 15.54
C LYS A 116 -7.88 -5.24 15.10
N TYR A 117 -6.61 -5.40 15.48
CA TYR A 117 -5.57 -4.43 15.16
C TYR A 117 -4.56 -4.95 14.14
N TYR A 118 -4.07 -4.00 13.34
CA TYR A 118 -3.14 -4.22 12.24
C TYR A 118 -2.06 -3.15 12.31
N TYR A 119 -0.81 -3.50 11.97
CA TYR A 119 0.24 -2.51 11.86
C TYR A 119 0.22 -1.86 10.47
N GLY A 120 -0.04 -0.57 10.44
CA GLY A 120 -0.15 0.22 9.22
C GLY A 120 -0.39 1.69 9.51
N ALA A 121 -0.20 2.56 8.53
CA ALA A 121 -0.22 4.02 8.75
C ALA A 121 0.68 4.43 9.95
N SER A 122 1.80 3.73 10.12
CA SER A 122 2.83 3.89 11.15
C SER A 122 2.36 3.62 12.59
N ARG A 123 1.30 2.82 12.79
CA ARG A 123 0.79 2.46 14.12
C ARG A 123 0.17 1.06 14.13
N TRP A 124 0.05 0.47 15.31
CA TRP A 124 -0.97 -0.55 15.55
C TRP A 124 -2.32 0.15 15.69
N GLY A 125 -3.28 -0.20 14.85
CA GLY A 125 -4.59 0.46 14.82
C GLY A 125 -5.66 -0.41 14.19
N SER A 126 -6.87 0.13 14.15
CA SER A 126 -8.05 -0.58 13.66
C SER A 126 -8.04 -0.77 12.15
N GLY A 127 -8.61 -1.89 11.72
CA GLY A 127 -8.84 -2.21 10.32
C GLY A 127 -10.20 -2.85 10.11
N ILE A 128 -10.81 -2.58 8.96
CA ILE A 128 -12.09 -3.14 8.57
C ILE A 128 -12.02 -3.72 7.16
N ASP A 129 -12.52 -4.95 6.99
CA ASP A 129 -12.74 -5.56 5.67
C ASP A 129 -14.19 -5.29 5.24
N ILE A 130 -14.34 -4.55 4.14
CA ILE A 130 -15.57 -4.42 3.37
C ILE A 130 -15.65 -5.63 2.44
N PRO A 131 -16.73 -6.42 2.47
CA PRO A 131 -16.87 -7.57 1.57
C PRO A 131 -16.67 -7.15 0.11
N ALA A 132 -15.84 -7.90 -0.62
CA ALA A 132 -15.59 -7.68 -2.03
C ALA A 132 -16.31 -8.73 -2.87
N ALA A 133 -16.77 -8.36 -4.06
CA ALA A 133 -17.40 -9.31 -4.98
C ALA A 133 -16.51 -10.51 -5.33
N ASP A 134 -15.18 -10.35 -5.28
CA ASP A 134 -14.18 -11.37 -5.58
C ASP A 134 -13.50 -11.96 -4.32
N GLU A 135 -14.09 -11.82 -3.12
CA GLU A 135 -13.43 -12.21 -1.87
C GLU A 135 -13.11 -13.70 -1.71
N ASP A 136 -13.67 -14.55 -2.57
CA ASP A 136 -13.46 -16.00 -2.57
C ASP A 136 -11.97 -16.40 -2.65
N PHE A 137 -11.11 -15.63 -3.32
CA PHE A 137 -9.69 -16.01 -3.43
C PHE A 137 -8.90 -15.82 -2.13
N TYR A 138 -9.38 -15.00 -1.19
CA TYR A 138 -8.77 -14.79 0.13
C TYR A 138 -9.71 -15.14 1.29
N THR A 139 -10.75 -15.92 1.02
CA THR A 139 -11.60 -16.53 2.04
C THR A 139 -10.97 -17.82 2.52
N VAL A 140 -11.05 -18.09 3.82
CA VAL A 140 -10.56 -19.36 4.40
C VAL A 140 -11.45 -20.49 3.91
N LYS A 141 -10.85 -21.51 3.31
CA LYS A 141 -11.54 -22.69 2.75
C LYS A 141 -11.06 -23.95 3.41
N ASN A 142 -11.84 -25.02 3.29
CA ASN A 142 -11.42 -26.36 3.66
C ASN A 142 -10.47 -26.94 2.59
N VAL A 143 -9.24 -26.41 2.55
CA VAL A 143 -8.14 -26.86 1.68
C VAL A 143 -6.88 -27.06 2.53
N PRO A 144 -5.88 -27.85 2.09
CA PRO A 144 -4.62 -27.98 2.81
C PRO A 144 -4.02 -26.59 3.09
N GLN A 145 -3.80 -26.29 4.37
CA GLN A 145 -3.28 -25.00 4.81
C GLN A 145 -1.77 -25.06 5.01
N GLY A 146 -1.06 -24.05 4.52
CA GLY A 146 0.31 -23.77 4.86
C GLY A 146 0.46 -23.25 6.28
N SER A 147 1.69 -22.86 6.64
CA SER A 147 1.98 -22.24 7.94
C SER A 147 2.63 -20.88 7.74
N ILE A 148 2.24 -19.92 8.57
CA ILE A 148 2.95 -18.65 8.74
C ILE A 148 3.74 -18.73 10.05
N ASN A 149 5.07 -18.70 9.97
CA ASN A 149 5.94 -18.77 11.14
C ASN A 149 6.69 -17.44 11.32
N GLU A 150 6.72 -16.92 12.54
CA GLU A 150 7.64 -15.84 12.91
C GLU A 150 9.04 -16.43 13.11
N ILE A 151 10.06 -15.73 12.59
CA ILE A 151 11.44 -16.09 12.84
C ILE A 151 12.28 -14.89 13.26
N TYR A 152 13.28 -15.17 14.10
CA TYR A 152 14.26 -14.20 14.57
C TYR A 152 15.63 -14.54 13.98
N TYR A 153 16.36 -13.51 13.56
CA TYR A 153 17.73 -13.67 13.06
C TYR A 153 18.58 -12.46 13.45
N TYR A 154 19.88 -12.69 13.64
CA TYR A 154 20.83 -11.61 13.83
C TYR A 154 21.29 -11.08 12.47
N SER A 155 21.14 -9.79 12.23
CA SER A 155 21.63 -9.14 11.02
C SER A 155 23.01 -8.56 11.26
N THR A 156 23.99 -9.00 10.48
CA THR A 156 25.36 -8.50 10.56
C THR A 156 25.47 -7.07 10.05
N VAL A 157 24.57 -6.65 9.17
CA VAL A 157 24.51 -5.30 8.60
C VAL A 157 23.98 -4.28 9.60
N THR A 158 22.90 -4.63 10.32
CA THR A 158 22.28 -3.73 11.32
C THR A 158 22.86 -3.88 12.72
N GLN A 159 23.66 -4.93 12.94
CA GLN A 159 24.20 -5.31 14.26
C GLN A 159 23.10 -5.44 15.33
N SER A 160 21.97 -6.04 14.94
CA SER A 160 20.81 -6.20 15.82
C SER A 160 20.01 -7.44 15.47
N MET A 161 19.24 -7.93 16.45
CA MET A 161 18.19 -8.91 16.19
C MET A 161 17.09 -8.27 15.34
N ARG A 162 16.69 -8.99 14.30
CA ARG A 162 15.57 -8.69 13.44
C ARG A 162 14.64 -9.90 13.42
N HIS A 163 13.43 -9.70 12.92
CA HIS A 163 12.47 -10.76 12.75
C HIS A 163 11.66 -10.52 11.47
N GLY A 164 11.10 -11.61 10.97
CA GLY A 164 10.27 -11.64 9.77
C GLY A 164 9.34 -12.83 9.81
N TYR A 165 8.46 -12.93 8.82
CA TYR A 165 7.51 -14.02 8.70
C TYR A 165 7.82 -14.87 7.47
N VAL A 166 7.70 -16.18 7.62
CA VAL A 166 7.80 -17.14 6.52
C VAL A 166 6.45 -17.84 6.31
N TYR A 167 5.98 -17.86 5.07
CA TYR A 167 4.96 -18.78 4.62
C TYR A 167 5.62 -20.06 4.10
N LEU A 168 5.18 -21.21 4.60
CA LEU A 168 5.53 -22.52 4.08
C LEU A 168 4.27 -23.17 3.50
N PRO A 169 4.29 -23.64 2.24
CA PRO A 169 3.12 -24.26 1.64
C PRO A 169 2.74 -25.54 2.39
N ALA A 170 1.46 -25.93 2.37
CA ALA A 170 0.95 -27.11 3.10
C ALA A 170 1.79 -28.37 2.87
N GLU A 171 2.24 -28.58 1.62
CA GLU A 171 3.04 -29.74 1.23
C GLU A 171 4.48 -29.74 1.74
N TYR A 172 4.94 -28.65 2.38
CA TYR A 172 6.27 -28.56 2.99
C TYR A 172 6.47 -29.66 4.03
N TYR A 173 5.49 -29.89 4.90
CA TYR A 173 5.59 -30.86 6.00
C TYR A 173 5.37 -32.31 5.54
N THR A 174 4.61 -32.52 4.47
CA THR A 174 4.31 -33.86 3.94
C THR A 174 5.35 -34.34 2.94
N ASN A 175 6.19 -33.46 2.38
CA ASN A 175 7.27 -33.80 1.45
C ASN A 175 8.64 -33.37 2.01
N PRO A 176 9.24 -34.15 2.93
CA PRO A 176 10.41 -33.72 3.69
C PRO A 176 11.70 -33.56 2.87
N THR A 177 11.75 -34.09 1.64
CA THR A 177 12.91 -33.97 0.74
C THR A 177 12.72 -32.93 -0.35
N LYS A 178 11.48 -32.46 -0.56
CA LYS A 178 11.18 -31.48 -1.62
C LYS A 178 11.76 -30.12 -1.23
N LYS A 179 12.42 -29.49 -2.21
CA LYS A 179 12.88 -28.11 -2.14
C LYS A 179 11.93 -27.21 -2.91
N PHE A 180 11.83 -25.96 -2.48
CA PHE A 180 10.85 -25.00 -2.93
C PHE A 180 11.52 -23.73 -3.49
N PRO A 181 10.94 -23.09 -4.52
CA PRO A 181 11.28 -21.72 -4.86
C PRO A 181 10.97 -20.77 -3.69
N VAL A 182 11.51 -19.54 -3.76
CA VAL A 182 11.27 -18.52 -2.73
C VAL A 182 10.92 -17.17 -3.32
N LEU A 183 9.87 -16.55 -2.78
CA LEU A 183 9.48 -15.17 -3.02
C LEU A 183 9.83 -14.31 -1.80
N TYR A 184 10.60 -13.25 -2.00
CA TYR A 184 10.82 -12.20 -1.00
C TYR A 184 9.79 -11.08 -1.22
N LEU A 185 8.93 -10.83 -0.24
CA LEU A 185 7.72 -10.00 -0.39
C LEU A 185 7.71 -8.82 0.59
N GLN A 186 7.86 -7.60 0.07
CA GLN A 186 7.98 -6.38 0.87
C GLN A 186 6.69 -5.57 1.01
N HIS A 187 6.48 -5.01 2.21
CA HIS A 187 5.39 -4.11 2.57
C HIS A 187 5.66 -2.65 2.15
N GLY A 188 4.67 -1.77 2.36
CA GLY A 188 4.74 -0.34 2.03
C GLY A 188 5.16 0.55 3.21
N MET A 189 5.12 1.86 2.97
CA MET A 189 5.43 2.88 3.97
C MET A 189 4.47 2.82 5.17
N GLY A 190 5.00 2.91 6.39
CA GLY A 190 4.19 2.90 7.61
C GLY A 190 3.66 1.51 7.99
N GLU A 191 4.17 0.47 7.34
CA GLU A 191 3.85 -0.94 7.63
C GLU A 191 5.10 -1.66 8.13
N ASN A 192 4.98 -2.97 8.38
CA ASN A 192 6.07 -3.82 8.86
C ASN A 192 5.92 -5.26 8.33
N GLU A 193 6.73 -6.18 8.84
CA GLU A 193 6.79 -7.60 8.48
C GLU A 193 5.46 -8.37 8.66
N THR A 194 4.50 -7.82 9.42
CA THR A 194 3.18 -8.46 9.65
C THR A 194 2.16 -8.19 8.55
N GLY A 195 2.36 -7.13 7.73
CA GLY A 195 1.30 -6.61 6.87
C GLY A 195 0.76 -7.63 5.87
N TRP A 196 1.66 -8.32 5.17
CA TRP A 196 1.30 -9.31 4.16
C TRP A 196 0.60 -10.55 4.76
N SER A 197 1.03 -11.03 5.92
CA SER A 197 0.42 -12.21 6.56
C SER A 197 -0.95 -11.90 7.17
N ALA A 198 -1.12 -10.70 7.75
CA ALA A 198 -2.36 -10.25 8.35
C ALA A 198 -3.31 -9.63 7.31
N GLN A 199 -3.29 -8.32 7.14
CA GLN A 199 -4.22 -7.61 6.24
C GLN A 199 -4.00 -7.95 4.75
N GLY A 200 -2.83 -8.44 4.36
CA GLY A 200 -2.55 -8.95 3.01
C GLY A 200 -3.07 -10.37 2.74
N LYS A 201 -3.46 -11.13 3.76
CA LYS A 201 -4.00 -12.51 3.65
C LYS A 201 -3.14 -13.46 2.80
N THR A 202 -1.82 -13.27 2.77
CA THR A 202 -0.89 -14.03 1.91
C THR A 202 -1.05 -15.55 2.07
N GLY A 203 -1.13 -16.05 3.29
CA GLY A 203 -1.28 -17.50 3.53
C GLY A 203 -2.55 -18.07 2.87
N ILE A 204 -3.69 -17.42 3.10
CA ILE A 204 -4.99 -17.86 2.55
C ILE A 204 -4.99 -17.79 1.02
N ILE A 205 -4.47 -16.70 0.44
CA ILE A 205 -4.37 -16.53 -1.02
C ILE A 205 -3.53 -17.67 -1.61
N MET A 206 -2.39 -17.96 -1.01
CA MET A 206 -1.49 -19.01 -1.49
C MET A 206 -2.07 -20.40 -1.33
N ASP A 207 -2.71 -20.72 -0.20
CA ASP A 207 -3.37 -22.00 0.03
C ASP A 207 -4.46 -22.26 -1.01
N ASN A 208 -5.30 -21.25 -1.26
CA ASN A 208 -6.36 -21.34 -2.27
C ASN A 208 -5.79 -21.50 -3.69
N LEU A 209 -4.75 -20.76 -4.05
CA LEU A 209 -4.11 -20.86 -5.36
C LEU A 209 -3.43 -22.22 -5.58
N ILE A 210 -2.73 -22.74 -4.57
CA ILE A 210 -2.02 -24.01 -4.63
C ILE A 210 -3.04 -25.17 -4.69
N ALA A 211 -4.07 -25.14 -3.84
CA ALA A 211 -5.13 -26.15 -3.85
C ALA A 211 -5.90 -26.18 -5.17
N ALA A 212 -6.06 -25.02 -5.82
CA ALA A 212 -6.67 -24.90 -7.15
C ALA A 212 -5.71 -25.25 -8.31
N GLY A 213 -4.45 -25.59 -8.05
CA GLY A 213 -3.44 -25.88 -9.07
C GLY A 213 -3.03 -24.66 -9.93
N LYS A 214 -3.32 -23.43 -9.46
CA LYS A 214 -3.09 -22.18 -10.19
C LYS A 214 -1.70 -21.59 -9.94
N ALA A 215 -1.12 -21.87 -8.77
CA ALA A 215 0.25 -21.53 -8.41
C ALA A 215 1.03 -22.79 -8.05
N VAL A 216 2.31 -22.82 -8.41
CA VAL A 216 3.23 -23.82 -7.86
C VAL A 216 3.46 -23.55 -6.37
N PRO A 217 3.69 -24.58 -5.53
CA PRO A 217 4.05 -24.35 -4.14
C PRO A 217 5.43 -23.68 -4.01
N PHE A 218 5.50 -22.57 -3.28
CA PHE A 218 6.75 -21.86 -2.99
C PHE A 218 6.72 -21.23 -1.59
N ILE A 219 7.91 -20.96 -1.05
CA ILE A 219 8.10 -20.27 0.23
C ILE A 219 7.96 -18.76 0.01
N ILE A 220 7.36 -18.04 0.97
CA ILE A 220 7.34 -16.57 0.96
C ILE A 220 8.02 -16.05 2.22
N TYR A 221 9.01 -15.17 2.07
CA TYR A 221 9.65 -14.48 3.18
C TYR A 221 9.25 -13.00 3.20
N MET A 222 8.82 -12.52 4.36
CA MET A 222 8.29 -11.17 4.59
C MET A 222 9.09 -10.49 5.71
N ASP A 223 9.83 -9.43 5.39
CA ASP A 223 10.71 -8.71 6.32
C ASP A 223 10.35 -7.23 6.46
N ASN A 224 10.90 -6.58 7.48
CA ASN A 224 10.77 -5.15 7.70
C ASN A 224 11.86 -4.35 6.98
N GLY A 225 11.69 -4.16 5.68
CA GLY A 225 12.69 -3.47 4.85
C GLY A 225 12.89 -2.00 5.21
N LEU A 226 11.95 -1.38 5.93
CA LEU A 226 12.03 0.04 6.32
C LEU A 226 12.85 0.28 7.57
N ASN A 227 12.99 -0.75 8.41
CA ASN A 227 13.75 -0.70 9.65
C ASN A 227 15.18 -1.22 9.49
N ALA A 228 15.66 -1.48 8.28
CA ALA A 228 17.07 -1.80 8.06
C ALA A 228 17.90 -0.51 8.21
N ARG A 229 18.68 -0.42 9.29
CA ARG A 229 19.57 0.72 9.60
C ARG A 229 20.96 0.21 9.99
N ARG A 230 22.00 0.76 9.38
CA ARG A 230 23.38 0.50 9.80
C ARG A 230 23.68 1.28 11.08
N PRO A 231 24.56 0.78 11.96
CA PRO A 231 25.12 1.59 13.05
C PRO A 231 25.68 2.91 12.51
N GLY A 232 25.22 4.04 13.08
CA GLY A 232 25.64 5.38 12.65
C GLY A 232 24.75 6.05 11.59
N ASP A 233 23.74 5.35 11.04
CA ASP A 233 22.74 5.99 10.18
C ASP A 233 21.94 7.03 10.98
N PRO A 234 21.60 8.21 10.41
CA PRO A 234 20.88 9.26 11.13
C PRO A 234 19.53 8.79 11.71
N GLN A 235 19.32 9.05 13.00
CA GLN A 235 18.01 8.83 13.64
C GLN A 235 16.99 9.83 13.09
N GLY A 236 15.83 9.33 12.65
CA GLY A 236 14.71 10.15 12.17
C GLY A 236 14.51 10.20 10.64
N GLY A 237 15.37 9.55 9.85
CA GLY A 237 15.10 9.24 8.44
C GLY A 237 14.46 7.85 8.30
N PHE A 238 13.69 7.59 7.24
CA PHE A 238 13.31 6.21 6.91
C PHE A 238 14.61 5.42 6.71
N GLY A 239 14.79 4.37 7.51
CA GLY A 239 16.10 3.84 7.88
C GLY A 239 17.01 3.36 6.75
N GLY A 240 16.47 3.21 5.54
CA GLY A 240 17.21 2.77 4.35
C GLY A 240 17.67 3.87 3.39
N PHE A 241 17.38 5.16 3.61
CA PHE A 241 17.60 6.20 2.58
C PHE A 241 19.00 6.84 2.50
N GLY A 242 19.96 6.31 3.24
CA GLY A 242 21.37 6.71 3.17
C GLY A 242 22.22 5.69 2.42
N GLY A 243 22.34 5.83 1.10
CA GLY A 243 23.45 5.23 0.36
C GLY A 243 24.69 6.15 0.42
N PRO A 244 25.93 5.62 0.39
CA PRO A 244 27.12 6.47 0.25
C PRO A 244 27.03 7.27 -1.05
N ARG A 245 27.44 8.56 -1.00
CA ARG A 245 27.61 9.36 -2.21
C ARG A 245 28.69 8.69 -3.09
N PRO A 246 28.53 8.66 -4.43
CA PRO A 246 29.61 8.25 -5.32
C PRO A 246 30.86 9.10 -5.03
N GLN A 247 32.00 8.46 -4.79
CA GLN A 247 33.28 9.16 -4.79
C GLN A 247 33.52 9.65 -6.23
N GLY A 248 33.62 10.98 -6.44
CA GLY A 248 34.00 11.53 -7.74
C GLY A 248 33.41 12.88 -8.18
N GLY A 249 32.70 13.63 -7.32
CA GLY A 249 32.25 15.00 -7.64
C GLY A 249 33.06 16.06 -6.89
N PRO A 250 33.41 17.22 -7.47
CA PRO A 250 34.19 18.25 -6.79
C PRO A 250 33.48 18.69 -5.51
N GLN A 251 34.17 18.58 -4.37
CA GLN A 251 33.69 19.13 -3.11
C GLN A 251 33.66 20.66 -3.22
N GLY A 252 32.46 21.25 -3.30
CA GLY A 252 32.29 22.66 -3.01
C GLY A 252 32.73 22.91 -1.57
N GLN A 253 33.83 23.64 -1.40
CA GLN A 253 34.38 23.98 -0.09
C GLN A 253 33.32 24.72 0.73
N ARG A 254 33.07 24.24 1.95
CA ARG A 254 32.35 24.99 2.97
C ARG A 254 33.24 26.17 3.40
N PRO A 255 32.76 27.42 3.45
CA PRO A 255 33.50 28.50 4.08
C PRO A 255 33.74 28.16 5.55
N GLN A 256 35.01 28.14 5.97
CA GLN A 256 35.40 27.96 7.36
C GLN A 256 35.05 29.20 8.18
N GLY A 257 34.44 29.03 9.36
CA GLY A 257 34.38 30.09 10.37
C GLY A 257 33.06 30.35 11.11
N MET A 258 32.19 29.36 11.36
CA MET A 258 31.07 29.56 12.30
C MET A 258 31.03 28.50 13.41
N PRO A 259 31.01 28.90 14.70
CA PRO A 259 30.81 27.97 15.82
C PRO A 259 29.38 27.41 15.80
N GLN A 260 29.24 26.15 16.23
CA GLN A 260 27.93 25.51 16.40
C GLN A 260 27.21 26.09 17.62
N GLY A 261 25.94 26.43 17.41
CA GLY A 261 24.97 26.62 18.51
C GLY A 261 24.72 28.07 18.88
N GLN A 262 23.88 28.75 18.09
CA GLN A 262 22.95 29.81 18.53
C GLN A 262 22.10 30.21 17.32
N ARG A 263 20.77 30.09 17.42
CA ARG A 263 19.85 30.67 16.43
C ARG A 263 19.67 32.15 16.78
N PRO A 264 19.92 33.11 15.87
CA PRO A 264 19.60 34.50 16.15
C PRO A 264 18.08 34.70 16.15
N GLN A 265 17.53 35.15 17.28
CA GLN A 265 16.25 35.85 17.31
C GLN A 265 16.52 37.30 16.90
N GLY A 266 15.95 37.73 15.77
CA GLY A 266 16.03 39.11 15.26
C GLY A 266 14.85 39.42 14.32
N PRO A 267 14.45 40.69 14.20
CA PRO A 267 13.16 41.05 13.62
C PRO A 267 13.15 40.84 12.10
N ARG A 268 12.05 40.26 11.59
CA ARG A 268 11.84 40.06 10.15
C ARG A 268 11.67 41.41 9.45
N PRO A 269 12.37 41.69 8.34
CA PRO A 269 12.11 42.87 7.54
C PRO A 269 10.70 42.81 6.92
N GLN A 270 9.91 43.86 7.10
CA GLN A 270 8.67 44.09 6.37
C GLN A 270 9.00 44.54 4.93
N GLY A 271 9.04 43.58 4.00
CA GLY A 271 9.00 43.84 2.56
C GLY A 271 7.59 43.52 2.03
N GLN A 272 7.00 44.47 1.31
CA GLN A 272 5.62 44.47 0.83
C GLN A 272 5.26 43.21 0.03
N ARG A 273 4.14 42.56 0.39
CA ARG A 273 3.49 41.55 -0.44
C ARG A 273 2.79 42.24 -1.62
N PRO A 274 3.04 41.86 -2.87
CA PRO A 274 2.11 42.19 -3.96
C PRO A 274 0.79 41.46 -3.72
N GLN A 275 -0.31 42.20 -3.61
CA GLN A 275 -1.67 41.66 -3.63
C GLN A 275 -2.11 41.45 -5.08
N GLY A 276 -2.48 40.22 -5.43
CA GLY A 276 -3.09 39.89 -6.73
C GLY A 276 -3.24 38.39 -6.99
N ALA A 277 -4.48 37.91 -6.86
CA ALA A 277 -5.07 36.64 -7.36
C ALA A 277 -4.61 35.28 -6.75
N PRO A 278 -5.55 34.29 -6.64
CA PRO A 278 -5.29 33.01 -5.99
C PRO A 278 -4.46 32.11 -6.92
N GLY A 279 -3.19 31.91 -6.57
CA GLY A 279 -2.30 31.01 -7.29
C GLY A 279 -2.70 29.55 -7.08
N GLN A 280 -3.36 28.97 -8.07
CA GLN A 280 -3.22 27.54 -8.36
C GLN A 280 -1.72 27.23 -8.38
N ARG A 281 -1.23 26.42 -7.43
CA ARG A 281 0.04 25.75 -7.62
C ARG A 281 -0.15 24.80 -8.79
N GLY A 282 0.34 25.19 -9.97
CA GLY A 282 0.43 24.28 -11.11
C GLY A 282 1.21 23.01 -10.71
N PRO A 283 1.00 21.89 -11.42
CA PRO A 283 1.70 20.65 -11.14
C PRO A 283 3.21 20.91 -11.14
N ARG A 284 3.91 20.46 -10.09
CA ARG A 284 5.36 20.29 -10.20
C ARG A 284 5.61 19.34 -11.37
N PRO A 285 6.60 19.59 -12.24
CA PRO A 285 6.95 18.62 -13.27
C PRO A 285 7.16 17.26 -12.61
N GLY A 286 6.44 16.24 -13.09
CA GLY A 286 6.60 14.88 -12.61
C GLY A 286 8.07 14.47 -12.72
N MET A 287 8.56 13.72 -11.74
CA MET A 287 9.90 13.14 -11.80
C MET A 287 9.93 12.16 -12.97
N GLY A 288 10.68 12.47 -14.04
CA GLY A 288 10.80 11.59 -15.20
C GLY A 288 11.37 10.22 -14.83
N GLY A 289 11.17 9.22 -15.70
CA GLY A 289 11.55 7.81 -15.44
C GLY A 289 12.99 7.63 -14.94
N ALA A 290 13.97 8.29 -15.56
CA ALA A 290 15.37 8.24 -15.12
C ALA A 290 15.60 8.83 -13.70
N GLY A 291 14.84 9.85 -13.32
CA GLY A 291 14.86 10.40 -11.96
C GLY A 291 14.31 9.38 -10.97
N PHE A 292 13.14 8.82 -11.28
CA PHE A 292 12.49 7.80 -10.45
C PHE A 292 13.39 6.56 -10.27
N ALA A 293 14.02 6.08 -11.34
CA ALA A 293 15.00 4.99 -11.32
C ALA A 293 16.12 5.24 -10.32
N GLN A 294 16.73 6.44 -10.37
CA GLN A 294 17.81 6.80 -9.48
C GLN A 294 17.36 6.91 -8.02
N MET A 295 16.12 7.38 -7.79
CA MET A 295 15.51 7.34 -6.46
C MET A 295 15.31 5.89 -6.02
N ALA A 296 14.60 5.06 -6.77
CA ALA A 296 14.31 3.66 -6.46
C ALA A 296 15.59 2.86 -6.14
N ARG A 297 16.65 3.00 -6.95
CA ARG A 297 17.96 2.36 -6.70
C ARG A 297 18.62 2.79 -5.39
N ARG A 298 18.34 4.00 -4.88
CA ARG A 298 18.82 4.45 -3.56
C ARG A 298 17.93 3.99 -2.40
N MET A 299 16.71 3.56 -2.67
CA MET A 299 15.73 3.16 -1.63
C MET A 299 16.03 1.75 -1.08
N GLY A 300 16.73 0.90 -1.83
CA GLY A 300 17.20 -0.41 -1.38
C GLY A 300 18.17 -0.30 -0.20
N GLY A 301 19.16 0.61 -0.31
CA GLY A 301 19.97 1.07 0.82
C GLY A 301 20.52 -0.02 1.73
N ALA A 302 20.37 0.16 3.05
CA ALA A 302 20.78 -0.84 4.04
C ALA A 302 19.97 -2.15 3.94
N PHE A 303 18.72 -2.09 3.46
CA PHE A 303 17.91 -3.29 3.31
C PHE A 303 18.40 -4.20 2.19
N GLU A 304 18.89 -3.65 1.08
CA GLU A 304 19.53 -4.44 0.02
C GLU A 304 20.68 -5.28 0.59
N GLU A 305 21.52 -4.67 1.41
CA GLU A 305 22.62 -5.38 2.07
C GLU A 305 22.11 -6.44 3.05
N VAL A 306 21.13 -6.13 3.90
CA VAL A 306 20.51 -7.11 4.82
C VAL A 306 19.92 -8.27 4.02
N LEU A 307 19.24 -7.99 2.91
CA LEU A 307 18.63 -9.00 2.05
C LEU A 307 19.69 -9.96 1.50
N MET A 308 20.76 -9.40 0.92
CA MET A 308 21.80 -10.16 0.25
C MET A 308 22.75 -10.89 1.21
N LYS A 309 23.13 -10.26 2.32
CA LYS A 309 24.15 -10.78 3.24
C LYS A 309 23.57 -11.62 4.38
N ASP A 310 22.36 -11.31 4.84
CA ASP A 310 21.79 -11.94 6.02
C ASP A 310 20.54 -12.77 5.69
N ILE A 311 19.52 -12.18 5.05
CA ILE A 311 18.22 -12.84 4.83
C ILE A 311 18.32 -14.01 3.85
N ILE A 312 18.82 -13.81 2.63
CA ILE A 312 18.89 -14.87 1.62
C ILE A 312 19.70 -16.07 2.15
N PRO A 313 20.93 -15.89 2.70
CA PRO A 313 21.68 -16.99 3.28
C PRO A 313 20.97 -17.69 4.44
N MET A 314 20.29 -16.92 5.30
CA MET A 314 19.52 -17.48 6.43
C MET A 314 18.36 -18.33 5.93
N VAL A 315 17.60 -17.85 4.94
CA VAL A 315 16.46 -18.58 4.38
C VAL A 315 16.93 -19.86 3.70
N GLU A 316 18.00 -19.81 2.90
CA GLU A 316 18.55 -20.98 2.21
C GLU A 316 19.16 -22.03 3.16
N LYS A 317 19.68 -21.58 4.30
CA LYS A 317 20.23 -22.47 5.33
C LYS A 317 19.15 -23.16 6.14
N ASN A 318 18.09 -22.44 6.50
CA ASN A 318 17.10 -22.91 7.47
C ASN A 318 15.87 -23.56 6.83
N TYR A 319 15.64 -23.36 5.53
CA TYR A 319 14.51 -23.91 4.80
C TYR A 319 14.94 -24.72 3.58
N ARG A 320 14.08 -25.63 3.13
CA ARG A 320 14.30 -26.43 1.91
C ARG A 320 14.07 -25.58 0.67
N VAL A 321 15.05 -24.76 0.31
CA VAL A 321 15.00 -23.84 -0.83
C VAL A 321 15.79 -24.37 -2.02
N ILE A 322 15.29 -24.14 -3.24
CA ILE A 322 16.08 -24.26 -4.46
C ILE A 322 16.90 -22.97 -4.61
N ALA A 323 18.16 -23.02 -4.17
CA ALA A 323 19.03 -21.86 -3.98
C ALA A 323 19.71 -21.39 -5.28
N ASP A 324 18.93 -21.09 -6.32
CA ASP A 324 19.44 -20.53 -7.58
C ASP A 324 18.61 -19.31 -8.02
N THR A 325 19.03 -18.66 -9.10
CA THR A 325 18.37 -17.46 -9.62
C THR A 325 16.98 -17.77 -10.21
N GLU A 326 16.83 -18.92 -10.86
CA GLU A 326 15.60 -19.33 -11.54
C GLU A 326 14.47 -19.70 -10.57
N HIS A 327 14.78 -19.84 -9.28
CA HIS A 327 13.81 -20.17 -8.24
C HIS A 327 13.73 -19.08 -7.17
N ARG A 328 14.18 -17.86 -7.50
CA ARG A 328 14.11 -16.68 -6.63
C ARG A 328 13.30 -15.55 -7.26
N ALA A 329 12.31 -15.07 -6.52
CA ALA A 329 11.47 -13.94 -6.88
C ALA A 329 11.57 -12.83 -5.83
N MET A 330 11.35 -11.59 -6.24
CA MET A 330 11.15 -10.47 -5.34
C MET A 330 9.94 -9.64 -5.78
N ALA A 331 9.08 -9.30 -4.84
CA ALA A 331 7.98 -8.39 -5.07
C ALA A 331 7.76 -7.44 -3.89
N GLY A 332 7.07 -6.34 -4.13
CA GLY A 332 6.68 -5.47 -3.03
C GLY A 332 5.64 -4.43 -3.42
N LEU A 333 4.98 -3.89 -2.41
CA LEU A 333 3.94 -2.88 -2.56
C LEU A 333 4.44 -1.47 -2.24
N SER A 334 3.98 -0.45 -2.97
CA SER A 334 4.30 0.96 -2.75
C SER A 334 5.81 1.19 -2.58
N MET A 335 6.24 1.62 -1.40
CA MET A 335 7.64 1.77 -1.07
C MET A 335 8.43 0.45 -1.19
N GLY A 336 7.87 -0.69 -0.77
CA GLY A 336 8.46 -2.00 -0.99
C GLY A 336 8.56 -2.37 -2.47
N GLY A 337 7.64 -1.85 -3.31
CA GLY A 337 7.74 -1.94 -4.76
C GLY A 337 8.89 -1.12 -5.32
N MET A 338 9.08 0.12 -4.83
CA MET A 338 10.25 0.95 -5.17
C MET A 338 11.57 0.31 -4.71
N GLN A 339 11.59 -0.32 -3.53
CA GLN A 339 12.75 -1.07 -3.04
C GLN A 339 13.03 -2.28 -3.93
N THR A 340 11.99 -3.05 -4.27
CA THR A 340 12.09 -4.20 -5.19
C THR A 340 12.64 -3.76 -6.54
N HIS A 341 12.13 -2.66 -7.10
CA HIS A 341 12.65 -2.07 -8.32
C HIS A 341 14.17 -1.80 -8.19
N GLY A 342 14.58 -1.01 -7.19
CA GLY A 342 16.00 -0.68 -7.02
C GLY A 342 16.90 -1.91 -6.83
N ILE A 343 16.50 -2.82 -5.94
CA ILE A 343 17.29 -4.00 -5.56
C ILE A 343 17.46 -4.96 -6.75
N THR A 344 16.39 -5.22 -7.49
CA THR A 344 16.41 -6.18 -8.60
C THR A 344 17.21 -5.65 -9.79
N LEU A 345 17.18 -4.34 -10.06
CA LEU A 345 18.05 -3.73 -11.08
C LEU A 345 19.52 -3.62 -10.65
N ASN A 346 19.80 -3.47 -9.35
CA ASN A 346 21.17 -3.50 -8.82
C ASN A 346 21.74 -4.93 -8.79
N ASN A 347 20.88 -5.96 -8.77
CA ASN A 347 21.25 -7.36 -8.65
C ASN A 347 20.58 -8.22 -9.74
N PRO A 348 20.80 -7.90 -11.03
CA PRO A 348 20.03 -8.45 -12.14
C PRO A 348 20.14 -9.97 -12.29
N THR A 349 21.19 -10.58 -11.75
CA THR A 349 21.44 -12.03 -11.79
C THR A 349 20.94 -12.79 -10.56
N LYS A 350 20.26 -12.12 -9.61
CA LYS A 350 19.81 -12.75 -8.35
C LYS A 350 18.34 -13.15 -8.34
N PHE A 351 17.50 -12.50 -9.14
CA PHE A 351 16.05 -12.72 -9.16
C PHE A 351 15.55 -12.89 -10.60
N ALA A 352 14.92 -14.02 -10.88
CA ALA A 352 14.29 -14.27 -12.18
C ALA A 352 12.88 -13.66 -12.31
N TYR A 353 12.21 -13.37 -11.19
CA TYR A 353 10.83 -12.85 -11.20
C TYR A 353 10.73 -11.59 -10.34
N VAL A 354 10.13 -10.55 -10.89
CA VAL A 354 10.04 -9.23 -10.26
C VAL A 354 8.59 -8.76 -10.26
N GLY A 355 8.07 -8.36 -9.09
CA GLY A 355 6.71 -7.84 -8.93
C GLY A 355 6.67 -6.45 -8.30
N ILE A 356 6.15 -5.45 -9.02
CA ILE A 356 6.02 -4.06 -8.56
C ILE A 356 4.53 -3.74 -8.36
N PHE A 357 4.05 -3.68 -7.12
CA PHE A 357 2.63 -3.43 -6.82
C PHE A 357 2.45 -1.99 -6.32
N SER A 358 1.74 -1.14 -7.07
CA SER A 358 1.58 0.30 -6.78
C SER A 358 2.92 1.01 -6.47
N GLY A 359 4.02 0.53 -7.04
CA GLY A 359 5.39 0.88 -6.66
C GLY A 359 6.16 1.65 -7.73
N GLY A 360 5.45 2.20 -8.70
CA GLY A 360 6.01 2.76 -9.93
C GLY A 360 6.06 1.74 -11.07
N THR A 361 6.68 2.14 -12.17
CA THR A 361 6.92 1.28 -13.34
C THR A 361 8.42 1.19 -13.62
N ILE A 362 8.81 0.17 -14.39
CA ILE A 362 10.12 0.12 -15.04
C ILE A 362 9.90 0.50 -16.50
N SER A 363 10.70 1.42 -17.00
CA SER A 363 10.68 1.87 -18.39
C SER A 363 11.80 1.21 -19.21
N PRO A 364 11.66 1.11 -20.55
CA PRO A 364 12.72 0.60 -21.42
C PRO A 364 14.06 1.31 -21.24
N ASP A 365 14.06 2.63 -21.02
CA ASP A 365 15.27 3.44 -20.84
C ASP A 365 16.11 2.98 -19.65
N GLU A 366 15.48 2.44 -18.61
CA GLU A 366 16.15 1.90 -17.42
C GLU A 366 16.84 0.56 -17.67
N LEU A 367 16.49 -0.11 -18.78
CA LEU A 367 16.97 -1.43 -19.17
C LEU A 367 17.86 -1.41 -20.42
N THR A 368 18.09 -0.25 -21.03
CA THR A 368 18.86 -0.10 -22.28
C THR A 368 20.25 -0.75 -22.22
N ASP A 369 20.91 -0.72 -21.05
CA ASP A 369 22.20 -1.38 -20.79
C ASP A 369 22.09 -2.61 -19.86
N ALA A 370 20.89 -3.02 -19.47
CA ALA A 370 20.66 -4.09 -18.49
C ALA A 370 20.64 -5.49 -19.13
N LYS A 371 21.71 -5.85 -19.85
CA LYS A 371 21.82 -7.16 -20.53
C LYS A 371 21.59 -8.33 -19.57
N ASP A 372 22.15 -8.25 -18.38
CA ASP A 372 22.00 -9.28 -17.35
C ASP A 372 20.55 -9.40 -16.88
N PHE A 373 19.84 -8.27 -16.75
CA PHE A 373 18.43 -8.29 -16.36
C PHE A 373 17.59 -8.95 -17.45
N LYS A 374 17.81 -8.58 -18.72
CA LYS A 374 17.09 -9.18 -19.84
C LYS A 374 17.39 -10.68 -19.99
N ALA A 375 18.63 -11.11 -19.74
CA ALA A 375 19.01 -12.51 -19.80
C ALA A 375 18.46 -13.35 -18.63
N THR A 376 18.27 -12.73 -17.47
CA THR A 376 17.87 -13.42 -16.23
C THR A 376 16.36 -13.37 -15.99
N ASN A 377 15.71 -12.25 -16.31
CA ASN A 377 14.32 -11.99 -15.98
C ASN A 377 13.38 -12.88 -16.81
N LYS A 378 12.64 -13.74 -16.12
CA LYS A 378 11.57 -14.58 -16.66
C LYS A 378 10.22 -13.91 -16.59
N VAL A 379 9.95 -13.07 -15.58
CA VAL A 379 8.72 -12.28 -15.45
C VAL A 379 9.02 -10.93 -14.81
N LEU A 380 8.52 -9.86 -15.42
CA LEU A 380 8.39 -8.55 -14.80
C LEU A 380 6.90 -8.19 -14.71
N PHE A 381 6.35 -8.12 -13.51
CA PHE A 381 4.94 -7.82 -13.29
C PHE A 381 4.80 -6.44 -12.64
N MET A 382 3.93 -5.60 -13.19
CA MET A 382 3.61 -4.29 -12.63
C MET A 382 2.10 -4.19 -12.42
N SER A 383 1.68 -3.61 -11.29
CA SER A 383 0.25 -3.45 -11.03
C SER A 383 -0.06 -2.20 -10.25
N CYS A 384 -1.31 -1.74 -10.30
CA CYS A 384 -1.81 -0.61 -9.55
C CYS A 384 -3.31 -0.73 -9.31
N GLY A 385 -3.86 0.12 -8.44
CA GLY A 385 -5.30 0.34 -8.34
C GLY A 385 -5.81 1.14 -9.55
N GLY A 386 -7.04 0.88 -9.99
CA GLY A 386 -7.67 1.62 -11.09
C GLY A 386 -7.80 3.12 -10.78
N LYS A 387 -7.94 3.47 -9.49
CA LYS A 387 -7.99 4.86 -9.03
C LYS A 387 -6.60 5.51 -8.86
N GLU A 388 -5.52 4.74 -8.98
CA GLU A 388 -4.14 5.27 -8.90
C GLU A 388 -3.61 5.77 -10.26
N ASN A 389 -4.09 5.20 -11.36
CA ASN A 389 -3.72 5.56 -12.74
C ASN A 389 -2.19 5.66 -13.00
N MET A 390 -1.46 4.56 -12.75
CA MET A 390 0.01 4.55 -12.82
C MET A 390 0.62 4.20 -14.19
N GLY A 391 -0.19 3.97 -15.23
CA GLY A 391 0.29 3.65 -16.58
C GLY A 391 1.02 2.29 -16.68
N VAL A 392 0.62 1.31 -15.88
CA VAL A 392 1.28 -0.01 -15.83
C VAL A 392 1.10 -0.80 -17.13
N ASP A 393 -0.01 -0.63 -17.83
CA ASP A 393 -0.30 -1.30 -19.10
C ASP A 393 0.59 -0.77 -20.23
N GLU A 394 0.71 0.56 -20.34
CA GLU A 394 1.59 1.22 -21.30
C GLU A 394 3.06 0.87 -21.06
N ALA A 395 3.49 0.86 -19.80
CA ALA A 395 4.84 0.47 -19.43
C ALA A 395 5.13 -1.00 -19.79
N ALA A 396 4.21 -1.93 -19.47
CA ALA A 396 4.39 -3.33 -19.83
C ALA A 396 4.42 -3.55 -21.35
N LYS A 397 3.61 -2.80 -22.12
CA LYS A 397 3.65 -2.83 -23.58
C LYS A 397 5.02 -2.37 -24.11
N ALA A 398 5.53 -1.24 -23.63
CA ALA A 398 6.82 -0.71 -24.06
C ALA A 398 7.99 -1.65 -23.73
N LEU A 399 7.94 -2.33 -22.57
CA LEU A 399 8.94 -3.33 -22.19
C LEU A 399 8.92 -4.58 -23.07
N LYS A 400 7.73 -5.01 -23.52
CA LYS A 400 7.61 -6.12 -24.48
C LYS A 400 8.27 -5.82 -25.82
N GLU A 401 8.21 -4.57 -26.28
CA GLU A 401 8.83 -4.14 -27.54
C GLU A 401 10.36 -4.30 -27.53
N ILE A 402 10.99 -4.21 -26.36
CA ILE A 402 12.43 -4.48 -26.17
C ILE A 402 12.73 -5.93 -25.74
N GLY A 403 11.73 -6.82 -25.77
CA GLY A 403 11.87 -8.26 -25.51
C GLY A 403 11.94 -8.66 -24.04
N ILE A 404 11.34 -7.87 -23.14
CA ILE A 404 11.14 -8.25 -21.73
C ILE A 404 9.79 -8.96 -21.59
N ASN A 405 9.74 -10.06 -20.84
CA ASN A 405 8.48 -10.72 -20.51
C ASN A 405 7.71 -9.96 -19.42
N ALA A 406 7.14 -8.82 -19.82
CA ALA A 406 6.43 -7.91 -18.93
C ALA A 406 4.92 -8.24 -18.86
N HIS A 407 4.33 -8.12 -17.68
CA HIS A 407 2.92 -8.29 -17.41
C HIS A 407 2.41 -7.08 -16.63
N SER A 408 1.14 -6.71 -16.84
CA SER A 408 0.48 -5.65 -16.12
C SER A 408 -0.85 -6.13 -15.53
N TYR A 409 -1.30 -5.49 -14.45
CA TYR A 409 -2.62 -5.70 -13.87
C TYR A 409 -3.13 -4.42 -13.21
N VAL A 410 -4.36 -4.03 -13.55
CA VAL A 410 -5.07 -2.91 -12.90
C VAL A 410 -6.20 -3.49 -12.06
N SER A 411 -6.15 -3.27 -10.75
CA SER A 411 -7.22 -3.69 -9.84
C SER A 411 -8.41 -2.72 -9.98
N PRO A 412 -9.59 -3.18 -10.45
CA PRO A 412 -10.71 -2.29 -10.72
C PRO A 412 -11.27 -1.69 -9.43
N GLU A 413 -11.69 -0.42 -9.51
CA GLU A 413 -12.37 0.32 -8.43
C GLU A 413 -11.65 0.38 -7.08
N THR A 414 -10.35 0.10 -7.04
CA THR A 414 -9.53 0.23 -5.82
C THR A 414 -8.46 1.31 -5.97
N ALA A 415 -8.00 1.83 -4.84
CA ALA A 415 -6.93 2.81 -4.74
C ALA A 415 -5.68 2.20 -4.07
N HIS A 416 -4.88 3.04 -3.40
CA HIS A 416 -3.62 2.69 -2.75
C HIS A 416 -3.80 1.99 -1.41
N GLU A 417 -4.52 0.86 -1.45
CA GLU A 417 -4.95 0.08 -0.30
C GLU A 417 -4.82 -1.42 -0.54
N TRP A 418 -4.98 -2.20 0.54
CA TRP A 418 -4.67 -3.63 0.57
C TRP A 418 -5.46 -4.50 -0.41
N GLN A 419 -6.67 -4.09 -0.83
CA GLN A 419 -7.41 -4.86 -1.82
C GLN A 419 -6.70 -4.90 -3.18
N THR A 420 -6.08 -3.79 -3.59
CA THR A 420 -5.22 -3.74 -4.77
C THR A 420 -4.10 -4.77 -4.64
N TRP A 421 -3.40 -4.78 -3.49
CA TRP A 421 -2.21 -5.61 -3.31
C TRP A 421 -2.54 -7.10 -3.10
N ARG A 422 -3.69 -7.44 -2.50
CA ARG A 422 -4.23 -8.80 -2.48
C ARG A 422 -4.45 -9.33 -3.89
N ARG A 423 -5.11 -8.54 -4.74
CA ARG A 423 -5.35 -8.89 -6.15
C ARG A 423 -4.03 -8.97 -6.93
N SER A 424 -3.09 -8.05 -6.70
CA SER A 424 -1.75 -8.10 -7.31
C SER A 424 -0.98 -9.37 -6.96
N LEU A 425 -0.95 -9.77 -5.69
CA LEU A 425 -0.33 -11.03 -5.27
C LEU A 425 -1.01 -12.24 -5.92
N TYR A 426 -2.35 -12.26 -5.93
CA TYR A 426 -3.12 -13.33 -6.57
C TYR A 426 -2.75 -13.49 -8.05
N GLN A 427 -2.63 -12.39 -8.80
CA GLN A 427 -2.25 -12.43 -10.21
C GLN A 427 -0.79 -12.83 -10.38
N PHE A 428 0.13 -12.23 -9.62
CA PHE A 428 1.56 -12.47 -9.75
C PHE A 428 1.99 -13.89 -9.38
N ALA A 429 1.44 -14.44 -8.29
CA ALA A 429 1.76 -15.80 -7.82
C ALA A 429 1.43 -16.88 -8.86
N GLN A 430 0.49 -16.60 -9.77
CA GLN A 430 0.13 -17.50 -10.87
C GLN A 430 1.10 -17.40 -12.06
N LEU A 431 2.07 -16.49 -12.08
CA LEU A 431 3.00 -16.32 -13.19
C LEU A 431 4.39 -16.88 -12.89
N ILE A 432 4.77 -16.95 -11.61
CA ILE A 432 6.14 -17.23 -11.21
C ILE A 432 6.43 -18.73 -11.02
N PHE A 433 7.70 -19.10 -11.24
CA PHE A 433 8.23 -20.46 -11.10
C PHE A 433 7.53 -21.55 -11.93
N LYS A 434 6.75 -21.16 -12.94
CA LYS A 434 6.21 -22.06 -13.96
C LYS A 434 7.35 -22.49 -14.89
N LYS A 435 7.28 -23.75 -15.35
CA LYS A 435 8.22 -24.34 -16.31
C LYS A 435 7.96 -23.84 -17.72
#